data_AF-A0A7X9XRS4-F1
#
_entry.id   AF-A0A7X9XRS4-F1
#
_cell.length_a   1.000
_cell.length_b   1.000
_cell.length_c   1.000
_cell.angle_alpha   90.00
_cell.angle_beta   90.00
_cell.angle_gamma   90.00
#
_symmetry.space_group_name_H-M   'P 1'
#
loop_
_entity.id
_entity.type
_entity.pdbx_description
1 polymer ?
#
loop_
_entity_poly.entity_id
_entity_poly.type
_entity_poly.pdbx_seq_one_letter_code
_entity_poly.pdbx_strand_id
1 'polypeptide(L)' 'MDIENAKIEEVIEKINSLYKTSQQRELNNEEKDLQSRLRKRYIDNVKKNFRAQLEGIELNNKKKG' A
#
# COMPACT_ATOMS: atom_id res chain seq x y z
N MET A 1 -12.03 1.86 -12.18
CA MET A 1 -10.56 1.89 -12.13
C MET A 1 -10.10 0.45 -12.15
N ASP A 2 -9.19 0.10 -13.04
CA ASP A 2 -8.54 -1.19 -12.99
C ASP A 2 -7.55 -1.17 -11.83
N ILE A 3 -7.91 -1.83 -10.72
CA ILE A 3 -7.10 -1.82 -9.50
C ILE A 3 -5.76 -2.47 -9.76
N GLU A 4 -5.65 -3.50 -10.61
CA GLU A 4 -4.40 -4.26 -10.77
C GLU A 4 -3.40 -3.56 -11.68
N ASN A 5 -3.89 -2.86 -12.71
CA ASN A 5 -3.05 -2.23 -13.73
C ASN A 5 -2.81 -0.72 -13.54
N ALA A 6 -3.55 -0.05 -12.65
CA ALA A 6 -3.35 1.38 -12.40
C ALA A 6 -1.94 1.70 -11.85
N LYS A 7 -1.46 2.91 -12.07
CA LYS A 7 -0.18 3.34 -11.48
C LYS A 7 -0.30 3.45 -9.95
N ILE A 8 0.82 3.31 -9.23
CA ILE A 8 0.79 3.35 -7.75
C ILE A 8 0.43 4.74 -7.24
N GLU A 9 0.82 5.79 -7.96
CA GLU A 9 0.46 7.18 -7.69
C GLU A 9 -1.08 7.35 -7.73
N GLU A 10 -1.73 6.82 -8.76
CA GLU A 10 -3.20 6.86 -8.91
C GLU A 10 -3.91 6.09 -7.77
N VAL A 11 -3.34 4.97 -7.33
CA VAL A 11 -3.85 4.22 -6.17
C VAL A 11 -3.78 5.07 -4.90
N ILE A 12 -2.64 5.73 -4.66
CA ILE A 12 -2.43 6.58 -3.48
C ILE A 12 -3.40 7.77 -3.51
N GLU A 13 -3.53 8.45 -4.66
CA GLU A 13 -4.46 9.57 -4.84
C GLU A 13 -5.89 9.14 -4.55
N LYS A 14 -6.31 7.96 -5.04
CA LYS A 14 -7.67 7.47 -4.81
C LYS A 14 -7.90 7.07 -3.35
N ILE A 15 -6.92 6.46 -2.67
CA ILE A 15 -6.98 6.19 -1.23
C ILE A 15 -7.17 7.49 -0.44
N ASN A 16 -6.38 8.53 -0.78
CA ASN A 16 -6.45 9.83 -0.12
C ASN A 16 -7.78 10.53 -0.37
N SER A 17 -8.31 10.45 -1.59
CA SER A 17 -9.64 10.96 -1.93
C SER A 17 -10.73 10.28 -1.08
N LEU A 18 -10.75 8.94 -1.01
CA LEU A 18 -11.73 8.20 -0.21
C LEU A 18 -11.59 8.49 1.29
N TYR A 19 -10.36 8.67 1.78
CA TYR A 19 -10.12 9.10 3.15
C TYR A 19 -10.70 10.49 3.44
N LYS A 20 -10.47 11.48 2.55
CA LYS A 20 -11.07 12.81 2.70
C LYS A 20 -12.60 12.74 2.70
N THR A 21 -13.19 11.93 1.81
CA THR A 21 -14.64 11.69 1.81
C THR A 21 -15.09 11.08 3.14
N SER A 22 -14.35 10.11 3.69
CA SER A 22 -14.68 9.45 4.96
C SER A 22 -14.61 10.40 6.18
N GLN A 23 -13.87 11.50 6.08
CA GLN A 23 -13.85 12.55 7.11
C GLN A 23 -15.08 13.46 7.03
N GLN A 24 -15.73 13.55 5.86
CA GLN A 24 -16.89 14.42 5.64
C GLN A 24 -18.22 13.68 5.80
N ARG A 25 -18.27 12.42 5.34
CA ARG A 25 -19.43 11.54 5.46
C ARG A 25 -18.99 10.09 5.58
N GLU A 26 -19.90 9.22 6.00
CA GLU A 26 -19.64 7.79 5.93
C GLU A 26 -19.48 7.33 4.47
N LEU A 27 -18.52 6.44 4.22
CA LEU A 27 -18.36 5.76 2.94
C LEU A 27 -19.45 4.71 2.78
N ASN A 28 -20.02 4.61 1.58
CA ASN A 28 -20.92 3.51 1.26
C ASN A 28 -20.14 2.18 1.13
N ASN A 29 -20.86 1.07 0.98
CA ASN A 29 -20.25 -0.26 0.94
C ASN A 29 -19.27 -0.45 -0.24
N GLU A 30 -19.59 0.10 -1.40
CA GLU A 30 -18.74 0.02 -2.60
C GLU A 30 -17.45 0.85 -2.42
N GLU A 31 -17.56 2.03 -1.81
CA GLU A 31 -16.43 2.88 -1.49
C GLU A 31 -15.52 2.24 -0.44
N LYS A 32 -16.10 1.61 0.58
CA LYS A 32 -15.35 0.85 1.60
C LYS A 32 -14.61 -0.34 0.98
N ASP A 33 -15.28 -1.12 0.12
CA ASP A 33 -14.65 -2.23 -0.61
C ASP A 33 -13.50 -1.74 -1.49
N LEU A 34 -13.76 -0.70 -2.29
CA LEU A 34 -12.75 -0.10 -3.15
C LEU A 34 -11.56 0.40 -2.33
N GLN A 35 -11.80 1.12 -1.23
CA GLN A 35 -10.74 1.63 -0.36
C GLN A 35 -9.91 0.48 0.23
N SER A 36 -10.56 -0.60 0.68
CA SER A 36 -9.90 -1.79 1.22
C SER A 36 -8.99 -2.45 0.18
N ARG A 37 -9.51 -2.67 -1.03
CA ARG A 37 -8.76 -3.29 -2.14
C ARG A 37 -7.55 -2.44 -2.57
N LEU A 38 -7.72 -1.13 -2.67
CA LEU A 38 -6.63 -0.20 -2.98
C LEU A 38 -5.55 -0.21 -1.90
N ARG A 39 -5.93 -0.17 -0.61
CA ARG A 39 -4.98 -0.22 0.51
C ARG A 39 -4.21 -1.55 0.54
N LYS A 40 -4.89 -2.67 0.26
CA LYS A 40 -4.24 -3.98 0.16
C LYS A 40 -3.16 -3.98 -0.92
N ARG A 41 -3.51 -3.53 -2.14
CA ARG A 41 -2.55 -3.42 -3.25
C ARG A 41 -1.35 -2.55 -2.91
N TYR A 42 -1.57 -1.40 -2.27
CA TYR A 42 -0.48 -0.52 -1.84
C TYR A 42 0.45 -1.22 -0.83
N ILE A 43 -0.10 -1.84 0.21
CA ILE A 43 0.67 -2.55 1.25
C ILE A 43 1.47 -3.71 0.64
N ASP A 44 0.89 -4.45 -0.29
CA ASP A 44 1.58 -5.58 -0.94
C ASP A 44 2.76 -5.10 -1.79
N ASN A 45 2.63 -3.96 -2.48
CA ASN A 45 3.76 -3.32 -3.17
C ASN A 45 4.85 -2.85 -2.20
N VAL A 46 4.47 -2.23 -1.07
CA VAL A 46 5.43 -1.82 -0.02
C VAL A 46 6.18 -3.04 0.52
N LYS A 47 5.48 -4.13 0.84
CA LYS A 47 6.09 -5.39 1.30
C LYS A 47 7.04 -5.98 0.27
N LYS A 48 6.66 -5.99 -1.01
CA LYS A 48 7.51 -6.48 -2.10
C LYS A 48 8.81 -5.68 -2.20
N ASN A 49 8.71 -4.35 -2.23
CA ASN A 49 9.87 -3.47 -2.28
C ASN A 49 10.77 -3.63 -1.07
N PHE A 50 10.18 -3.76 0.12
CA PHE A 50 10.95 -3.95 1.35
C PHE A 50 11.71 -5.29 1.36
N ARG A 51 11.10 -6.39 0.90
CA ARG A 51 11.81 -7.68 0.75
C ARG A 51 13.00 -7.58 -0.20
N ALA A 52 12.83 -6.94 -1.35
CA ALA A 52 13.92 -6.72 -2.29
C ALA A 52 15.08 -5.90 -1.67
N GLN A 53 14.76 -4.92 -0.82
CA GLN A 53 15.79 -4.17 -0.08
C GLN A 53 16.51 -5.05 0.94
N LEU A 54 15.80 -5.93 1.65
CA LEU A 54 16.39 -6.86 2.62
C LEU A 54 17.32 -7.89 1.97
N GLU A 55 17.00 -8.36 0.76
CA GLU A 55 17.87 -9.25 -0.02
C GLU A 55 19.23 -8.63 -0.34
N GLY A 56 19.30 -7.29 -0.41
CA GLY A 56 20.55 -6.55 -0.60
C GLY A 56 21.34 -6.28 0.69
N ILE A 57 20.87 -6.71 1.86
CA ILE A 57 21.56 -6.50 3.14
C ILE A 57 22.32 -7.76 3.54
N GLU A 58 23.62 -7.63 3.75
CA GLU A 58 24.42 -8.68 4.38
C GLU A 58 24.37 -8.58 5.91
N LEU A 59 24.11 -9.71 6.57
CA LEU A 59 24.15 -9.81 8.03
C LEU A 59 25.60 -9.66 8.51
N ASN A 60 25.90 -8.56 9.19
CA ASN A 60 27.23 -8.33 9.77
C ASN A 60 27.42 -9.17 11.04
N ASN A 61 27.73 -10.44 10.87
CA ASN A 61 28.04 -11.38 11.95
C ASN A 61 29.45 -11.12 12.51
N LYS A 62 29.65 -10.01 13.21
CA LYS A 62 30.81 -9.87 14.11
C LYS A 62 30.60 -10.79 15.32
N LYS A 63 31.05 -12.03 15.23
CA LYS A 63 31.35 -12.84 16.43
C LYS A 63 32.41 -12.06 17.21
N LYS A 64 32.00 -11.44 18.32
CA LYS A 64 32.95 -10.95 19.32
C LYS A 64 33.59 -12.19 19.95
N GLY A 65 34.83 -12.47 19.55
CA GLY A 65 35.73 -13.35 20.29
C GLY A 65 36.23 -12.69 21.56
#